data_AF-A0A2D3W7M6-F1
#
_entry.id   AF-A0A2D3W7M6-F1
#
_cell.length_a   1.000
_cell.length_b   1.000
_cell.length_c   1.000
_cell.angle_alpha   90.00
_cell.angle_beta   90.00
_cell.angle_gamma   90.00
#
_symmetry.space_group_name_H-M   'P 1'
#
loop_
_entity.id
_entity.type
_entity.pdbx_description
1 polymer ?
#
loop_
_entity_poly.entity_id
_entity_poly.type
_entity_poly.pdbx_seq_one_letter_code
_entity_poly.pdbx_strand_id
1 'polypeptide(L)' 'FVEFIDRIKQTVALKHLVIGFIKAPIFGAIIATIGCFRGFQIDSSTESVGKYTTISVVNAIFWVIAVDALISVLLTEMGL' A
#
# COMPACT_ATOMS: atom_id res chain seq x y z
N PHE A 1 34.85 -5.71 -2.00
CA PHE A 1 33.71 -6.36 -2.69
C PHE A 1 33.05 -7.43 -1.82
N VAL A 2 33.80 -8.35 -1.22
CA VAL A 2 33.27 -9.41 -0.33
C VAL A 2 32.55 -8.83 0.91
N GLU A 3 33.12 -7.82 1.57
CA GLU A 3 32.49 -7.14 2.73
C GLU A 3 31.14 -6.46 2.42
N PHE A 4 30.96 -5.97 1.20
CA PHE A 4 29.72 -5.29 0.80
C PHE A 4 28.57 -6.28 0.64
N ILE A 5 28.85 -7.46 0.09
CA ILE A 5 27.88 -8.56 -0.04
C ILE A 5 27.47 -9.09 1.35
N ASP A 6 28.41 -9.15 2.29
CA ASP A 6 28.17 -9.69 3.63
C ASP A 6 27.27 -8.75 4.47
N ARG A 7 27.54 -7.44 4.44
CA ARG A 7 26.68 -6.44 5.12
C ARG A 7 25.26 -6.36 4.55
N ILE A 8 25.09 -6.55 3.23
CA ILE A 8 23.76 -6.58 2.61
C ILE A 8 22.95 -7.79 3.07
N LYS A 9 23.57 -8.98 3.12
CA LYS A 9 22.88 -10.20 3.57
C LYS A 9 22.48 -10.14 5.04
N GLN A 10 23.32 -9.54 5.88
CA GLN A 10 23.11 -9.53 7.33
C GLN A 10 22.03 -8.54 7.79
N THR A 11 21.88 -7.41 7.10
CA THR A 11 20.92 -6.35 7.49
C THR A 11 19.61 -6.41 6.70
N VAL A 12 19.64 -6.78 5.42
CA VAL A 12 18.56 -6.41 4.49
C VAL A 12 17.61 -7.57 4.14
N ALA A 13 18.09 -8.82 4.10
CA ALA A 13 17.42 -9.82 3.27
C ALA A 13 16.07 -10.33 3.82
N LEU A 14 16.01 -10.79 5.07
CA LEU A 14 14.82 -11.50 5.55
C LEU A 14 13.76 -10.57 6.16
N LYS A 15 14.20 -9.58 6.93
CA LYS A 15 13.31 -8.70 7.70
C LYS A 15 12.47 -7.80 6.78
N HIS A 16 13.10 -7.12 5.83
CA HIS A 16 12.38 -6.25 4.89
C HIS A 16 11.49 -7.03 3.92
N LEU A 17 11.87 -8.25 3.53
CA LEU A 17 11.01 -9.12 2.72
C LEU A 17 9.72 -9.48 3.45
N VAL A 18 9.83 -9.91 4.71
CA VAL A 18 8.65 -10.30 5.51
C VAL A 18 7.74 -9.10 5.76
N ILE A 19 8.31 -7.92 6.06
CA ILE A 19 7.55 -6.67 6.21
C ILE A 19 6.80 -6.33 4.92
N GLY A 20 7.48 -6.37 3.77
CA GLY A 20 6.86 -6.11 2.48
C GLY A 20 5.74 -7.11 2.16
N PHE A 21 5.95 -8.39 2.47
CA PHE A 21 4.98 -9.45 2.25
C PHE A 21 3.72 -9.29 3.11
N ILE A 22 3.84 -8.73 4.32
CA ILE A 22 2.70 -8.41 5.19
C ILE A 22 1.98 -7.14 4.72
N LYS A 23 2.71 -6.12 4.27
CA LYS A 23 2.12 -4.87 3.75
C LYS A 23 1.34 -5.07 2.45
N ALA A 24 1.83 -5.95 1.55
CA ALA A 24 1.22 -6.21 0.25
C ALA A 24 -0.28 -6.58 0.30
N PRO A 25 -0.74 -7.58 1.08
CA PRO A 25 -2.16 -7.92 1.17
C PRO A 25 -3.00 -6.80 1.80
N ILE A 26 -2.44 -6.01 2.72
CA ILE A 26 -3.13 -4.87 3.34
C ILE A 26 -3.44 -3.81 2.29
N PHE A 27 -2.45 -3.44 1.47
CA PHE A 27 -2.67 -2.48 0.38
C PHE A 27 -3.65 -3.00 -0.66
N GLY A 28 -3.54 -4.29 -1.04
CA GLY A 28 -4.49 -4.93 -1.95
C GLY A 28 -5.93 -4.86 -1.43
N ALA A 29 -6.14 -5.15 -0.13
CA ALA A 29 -7.46 -5.08 0.49
C ALA A 29 -8.03 -3.65 0.51
N ILE A 30 -7.20 -2.65 0.81
CA ILE A 30 -7.60 -1.23 0.80
C ILE A 30 -8.04 -0.80 -0.61
N ILE A 31 -7.21 -1.09 -1.62
CA ILE A 31 -7.49 -0.73 -3.01
C ILE A 31 -8.77 -1.42 -3.50
N ALA A 32 -8.92 -2.71 -3.24
CA ALA A 32 -10.11 -3.47 -3.63
C ALA A 32 -11.37 -2.90 -2.97
N THR A 33 -11.31 -2.61 -1.66
CA THR A 33 -12.46 -2.08 -0.92
C THR A 33 -12.87 -0.69 -1.44
N ILE A 34 -11.92 0.22 -1.63
CA ILE A 34 -12.19 1.57 -2.13
C ILE A 34 -12.71 1.54 -3.56
N GLY A 35 -12.12 0.69 -4.41
CA GLY A 35 -12.55 0.45 -5.79
C GLY A 35 -13.99 -0.06 -5.87
N CYS A 36 -14.32 -1.12 -5.13
CA CYS A 36 -15.68 -1.65 -5.09
C CYS A 36 -16.68 -0.64 -4.51
N PHE A 37 -16.31 0.06 -3.43
CA PHE A 37 -17.18 1.05 -2.79
C PHE A 37 -17.57 2.20 -3.72
N ARG A 38 -16.60 2.75 -4.48
CA ARG A 38 -16.88 3.80 -5.46
C ARG A 38 -17.56 3.27 -6.72
N GLY A 39 -17.27 2.02 -7.10
CA GLY A 39 -17.98 1.33 -8.18
C GLY A 39 -19.48 1.17 -7.92
N PHE A 40 -19.87 0.89 -6.67
CA PHE A 40 -21.29 0.80 -6.28
C PHE A 40 -22.02 2.15 -6.18
N GLN A 41 -21.29 3.27 -6.19
CA GLN A 41 -21.85 4.64 -6.17
C GLN A 41 -22.06 5.24 -7.55
N ILE A 42 -21.71 4.50 -8.61
CA ILE A 42 -21.86 4.95 -9.98
C ILE A 42 -23.35 5.03 -10.34
N ASP A 43 -23.72 6.14 -10.97
CA ASP A 43 -25.07 6.37 -11.47
C ASP A 43 -25.18 5.90 -12.93
N SER A 44 -26.38 5.88 -13.50
CA SER A 44 -26.64 5.30 -14.84
C SER A 44 -26.01 6.09 -16.01
N SER A 45 -25.19 7.09 -15.73
CA SER A 45 -24.54 7.98 -16.71
C SER A 45 -23.06 7.67 -16.88
N THR A 46 -22.60 7.65 -18.13
CA THR A 46 -21.19 7.46 -18.52
C THR A 46 -20.25 8.53 -17.96
N GLU A 47 -20.74 9.76 -17.78
CA GLU A 47 -19.95 10.84 -17.14
C GLU A 47 -19.69 10.54 -15.66
N SER A 48 -20.67 9.93 -14.97
CA SER A 48 -20.54 9.57 -13.56
C SER A 48 -19.48 8.47 -13.36
N VAL A 49 -19.40 7.51 -14.29
CA VAL A 49 -18.40 6.43 -14.26
C VAL A 49 -16.98 7.01 -14.21
N GLY A 50 -16.68 7.96 -15.10
CA GLY A 50 -15.36 8.61 -15.14
C GLY A 50 -15.07 9.37 -13.84
N LYS A 51 -16.03 10.19 -13.37
CA LYS A 51 -15.90 10.98 -12.15
C LYS A 51 -15.62 10.11 -10.92
N TYR A 52 -16.40 9.05 -10.71
CA TYR A 52 -16.21 8.15 -9.57
C TYR A 52 -14.93 7.31 -9.67
N THR A 53 -14.49 6.96 -10.88
CA THR A 53 -13.21 6.26 -11.10
C THR A 53 -12.02 7.12 -10.68
N THR A 54 -11.99 8.40 -11.08
CA THR A 54 -10.91 9.32 -10.68
C THR A 54 -10.91 9.55 -9.17
N ILE A 55 -12.08 9.76 -8.56
CA ILE A 55 -12.22 9.90 -7.10
C ILE A 55 -11.79 8.62 -6.38
N SER A 56 -12.07 7.45 -6.95
CA SER A 56 -11.65 6.16 -6.41
C SER A 56 -10.13 6.02 -6.36
N VAL A 57 -9.44 6.31 -7.46
CA VAL A 57 -7.98 6.20 -7.54
C VAL A 57 -7.30 7.17 -6.57
N VAL A 58 -7.75 8.42 -6.51
CA VAL A 58 -7.19 9.43 -5.59
C VAL A 58 -7.38 9.00 -4.13
N ASN A 59 -8.58 8.54 -3.76
CA ASN A 59 -8.83 8.06 -2.39
C ASN A 59 -8.01 6.81 -2.06
N ALA A 60 -7.87 5.88 -3.01
CA ALA A 60 -7.09 4.66 -2.80
C ALA A 60 -5.61 4.99 -2.54
N ILE A 61 -4.99 5.83 -3.37
CA ILE A 61 -3.59 6.21 -3.22
C ILE A 61 -3.38 6.97 -1.91
N PHE A 62 -4.29 7.89 -1.55
CA PHE A 62 -4.21 8.62 -0.28
C PHE A 62 -4.20 7.67 0.93
N TRP A 63 -5.13 6.72 0.97
CA TRP A 63 -5.19 5.73 2.04
C TRP A 63 -3.99 4.80 2.08
N VAL A 64 -3.49 4.36 0.92
CA VAL A 64 -2.28 3.52 0.84
C VAL A 64 -1.08 4.26 1.42
N ILE A 65 -0.87 5.53 1.05
CA ILE A 65 0.26 6.33 1.57
C ILE A 65 0.11 6.58 3.07
N ALA A 66 -1.10 6.93 3.54
CA ALA A 66 -1.35 7.18 4.97
C ALA A 66 -1.09 5.91 5.81
N VAL A 67 -1.59 4.77 5.37
CA VAL A 67 -1.39 3.48 6.06
C VAL A 67 0.07 3.04 5.99
N ASP A 68 0.75 3.23 4.86
CA ASP A 68 2.17 2.92 4.77
C ASP A 68 3.01 3.76 5.74
N ALA A 69 2.73 5.07 5.83
CA ALA A 69 3.41 5.96 6.76
C ALA A 69 3.18 5.54 8.22
N LEU A 70 1.93 5.20 8.58
CA LEU A 70 1.59 4.69 9.91
C LEU A 70 2.32 3.39 10.24
N ILE A 71 2.29 2.41 9.33
CA ILE A 71 2.99 1.13 9.55
C ILE A 71 4.51 1.35 9.62
N SER A 72 5.07 2.21 8.78
CA SER A 72 6.51 2.50 8.78
C SER A 72 6.96 3.13 10.09
N VAL A 73 6.24 4.13 10.61
CA VAL A 73 6.53 4.72 11.93
C VAL A 73 6.42 3.68 13.04
N LEU A 74 5.35 2.87 13.06
CA LEU A 74 5.18 1.82 14.06
C LEU A 74 6.30 0.78 14.04
N LEU A 75 6.75 0.36 12.86
CA LEU A 75 7.87 -0.57 12.72
C LEU A 75 9.18 0.05 13.21
N THR A 76 9.45 1.31 12.85
CA THR A 76 10.66 2.02 13.32
C THR A 76 10.67 2.16 14.85
N GLU A 77 9.52 2.46 15.47
CA GLU A 77 9.39 2.52 16.94
C GLU A 77 9.59 1.15 17.61
N MET A 78 9.21 0.04 16.94
CA MET A 78 9.46 -1.32 17.41
C MET A 78 10.93 -1.78 17.25
N GLY A 79 11.83 -0.89 16.79
CA GLY A 79 13.23 -1.23 16.52
C GLY A 79 13.41 -2.07 15.25
N LEU A 80 12.41 -2.07 14.35
CA LEU A 80 12.51 -2.70 13.05
C LEU A 80 13.18 -1.82 12.00
#